data_AF-A0A024UIY6-F1
#
_entry.id   AF-A0A024UIY6-F1
#
_cell.length_a   1.000
_cell.length_b   1.000
_cell.length_c   1.000
_cell.angle_alpha   90.00
_cell.angle_beta   90.00
_cell.angle_gamma   90.00
#
_symmetry.space_group_name_H-M   'P 1'
#
loop_
_entity.id
_entity.type
_entity.pdbx_description
1 polymer ?
#
loop_
_entity_poly.entity_id
_entity_poly.type
_entity_poly.pdbx_seq_one_letter_code
_entity_poly.pdbx_strand_id
1 'polypeptide(L)'
;MELATIQDERRLESEHERVVQQQTHRPVTTRVRDALRRFTQRHIVGKVREETAAVFNQDEYATERAKYMDLLHHVKAQEGSLKQLAQCVSQLGGAMLNVGECNARIKMDRSDTRFADMMRQIQGKTMAYGPSLEQHVLPQLRHHVERMEALLPQMHQRENLESDYFTAVHKHERAKRKGKLQAIKETGQQMDAAQHALVVVTRVLLAQFKMVQASKGRLTEETLQLTCRSMGHLMHQMMTLASVDTAP
;
A
#
# COMPACT_ATOMS: atom_id res chain seq x y z
N MET A 1 -11.04 -19.47 26.63
CA MET A 1 -9.91 -18.66 26.14
C MET A 1 -10.35 -17.65 25.09
N GLU A 2 -11.09 -18.05 24.05
CA GLU A 2 -11.53 -17.14 22.96
C GLU A 2 -12.33 -15.90 23.41
N LEU A 3 -13.22 -16.03 24.41
CA LEU A 3 -14.01 -14.90 24.94
C LEU A 3 -13.15 -13.82 25.64
N ALA A 4 -12.04 -14.21 26.26
CA ALA A 4 -11.13 -13.27 26.92
C ALA A 4 -10.29 -12.51 25.88
N THR A 5 -9.87 -13.20 24.82
CA THR A 5 -9.13 -12.61 23.70
C THR A 5 -9.97 -11.58 22.95
N ILE A 6 -11.25 -11.88 22.69
CA ILE A 6 -12.19 -10.96 22.01
C ILE A 6 -12.51 -9.72 22.87
N GLN A 7 -12.58 -9.87 24.20
CA GLN A 7 -12.79 -8.73 25.10
C GLN A 7 -11.56 -7.82 25.18
N ASP A 8 -10.35 -8.38 25.15
CA ASP A 8 -9.10 -7.61 25.11
C ASP A 8 -8.90 -6.87 23.79
N GLU A 9 -9.28 -7.47 22.65
CA GLU A 9 -9.23 -6.82 21.33
C GLU A 9 -10.18 -5.60 21.27
N ARG A 10 -11.44 -5.75 21.69
CA ARG A 10 -12.40 -4.63 21.72
C ARG A 10 -11.99 -3.51 22.67
N ARG A 11 -11.36 -3.85 23.80
CA ARG A 11 -10.79 -2.84 24.72
C ARG A 11 -9.67 -2.08 24.04
N LEU A 12 -8.74 -2.78 23.39
CA LEU A 12 -7.62 -2.18 22.67
C LEU A 12 -8.08 -1.25 21.54
N GLU A 13 -9.12 -1.64 20.78
CA GLU A 13 -9.72 -0.79 19.74
C GLU A 13 -10.31 0.50 20.32
N SER A 14 -11.09 0.40 21.40
CA SER A 14 -11.68 1.58 22.05
C SER A 14 -10.62 2.53 22.64
N GLU A 15 -9.52 1.96 23.16
CA GLU A 15 -8.38 2.73 23.66
C GLU A 15 -7.60 3.38 22.52
N HIS A 16 -7.43 2.68 21.40
CA HIS A 16 -6.81 3.21 20.20
C HIS A 16 -7.58 4.40 19.65
N GLU A 17 -8.90 4.29 19.50
CA GLU A 17 -9.76 5.39 19.06
C GLU A 17 -9.62 6.61 19.97
N ARG A 18 -9.62 6.41 21.29
CA ARG A 18 -9.41 7.50 22.26
C ARG A 18 -8.05 8.17 22.09
N VAL A 19 -6.98 7.40 21.93
CA VAL A 19 -5.63 7.94 21.71
C VAL A 19 -5.56 8.71 20.39
N VAL A 20 -6.16 8.19 19.32
CA VAL A 20 -6.21 8.85 18.01
C VAL A 20 -7.02 10.15 18.08
N GLN A 21 -8.23 10.11 18.65
CA GLN A 21 -9.08 11.29 18.84
C GLN A 21 -8.38 12.39 19.65
N GLN A 22 -7.69 12.03 20.74
CA GLN A 22 -6.94 12.97 21.55
C GLN A 22 -5.77 13.65 20.81
N GLN A 23 -5.27 13.04 19.73
CA GLN A 23 -4.21 13.61 18.90
C GLN A 23 -4.77 14.43 17.75
N THR A 24 -5.85 13.97 17.10
CA THR A 24 -6.46 14.61 15.93
C THR A 24 -7.34 15.81 16.28
N HIS A 25 -8.04 15.79 17.43
CA HIS A 25 -8.92 16.89 17.86
C HIS A 25 -8.22 18.02 18.61
N ARG A 26 -6.89 18.00 18.72
CA ARG A 26 -6.15 19.12 19.32
C ARG A 26 -6.34 20.39 18.49
N PRO A 27 -6.36 21.58 19.10
CA PRO A 27 -6.34 22.84 18.36
C PRO A 27 -5.18 22.89 17.36
N VAL A 28 -5.40 23.48 16.19
CA VAL A 28 -4.38 23.57 15.11
C VAL A 28 -3.10 24.24 15.62
N THR A 29 -3.25 25.30 16.43
CA THR A 29 -2.14 26.02 17.07
C THR A 29 -1.30 25.11 17.97
N THR A 30 -1.93 24.19 18.71
CA THR A 30 -1.25 23.18 19.54
C THR A 30 -0.52 22.16 18.68
N ARG A 31 -1.13 21.69 17.58
CA ARG A 31 -0.51 20.74 16.65
C ARG A 31 0.73 21.32 15.97
N VAL A 32 0.67 22.58 15.52
CA VAL A 32 1.83 23.28 14.91
C VAL A 32 2.95 23.45 15.93
N ARG A 33 2.61 23.84 17.16
CA ARG A 33 3.60 23.94 18.26
C ARG A 33 4.25 22.61 18.57
N ASP A 34 3.46 21.53 18.65
CA ASP A 34 3.98 20.17 18.89
C ASP A 34 4.87 19.70 17.72
N ALA A 35 4.51 20.00 16.47
CA ALA A 35 5.33 19.68 15.31
C ALA A 35 6.68 20.42 15.33
N LEU A 36 6.68 21.73 15.62
CA LEU A 36 7.89 22.53 15.77
C LEU A 36 8.76 22.03 16.94
N ARG A 37 8.12 21.64 18.04
CA ARG A 37 8.78 21.03 19.20
C ARG A 37 9.45 19.71 18.81
N ARG A 38 8.75 18.80 18.11
CA ARG A 38 9.31 17.52 17.66
C ARG A 38 10.47 17.74 16.68
N PHE A 39 10.35 18.70 15.76
CA PHE A 39 11.42 19.04 14.83
C PHE A 39 12.70 19.49 15.57
N THR A 40 12.58 20.45 16.49
CA THR A 40 13.72 20.93 17.29
C THR A 40 14.29 19.84 18.21
N GLN A 41 13.44 18.98 18.76
CA GLN A 41 13.84 17.89 19.64
C GLN A 41 14.52 16.74 18.90
N ARG A 42 14.20 16.45 17.63
CA ARG A 42 14.92 15.40 16.87
C ARG A 42 16.43 15.67 16.80
N HIS A 43 16.83 16.94 16.69
CA HIS A 43 18.24 17.34 16.66
C HIS A 43 18.92 17.33 18.04
N ILE A 44 18.17 17.58 19.11
CA ILE A 44 18.70 17.67 20.49
C ILE A 44 18.67 16.32 21.20
N VAL A 45 17.60 15.55 21.01
CA VAL A 45 17.29 14.26 21.67
C VAL A 45 17.80 13.07 20.85
N GLY A 46 18.24 13.27 19.60
CA GLY A 46 18.89 12.23 18.80
C GLY A 46 20.06 11.56 19.52
N LYS A 47 20.79 12.30 20.37
CA LYS A 47 21.88 11.78 21.23
C LYS A 47 21.41 11.00 22.47
N VAL A 48 20.16 11.14 22.90
CA VAL A 48 19.59 10.46 24.09
C VAL A 48 18.93 9.13 23.69
N ARG A 49 18.52 9.01 22.43
CA ARG A 49 17.84 7.85 21.84
C ARG A 49 18.66 6.55 21.93
N GLU A 50 19.99 6.67 21.96
CA GLU A 50 20.91 5.51 22.00
C GLU A 50 21.14 4.96 23.43
N GLU A 51 20.86 5.72 24.49
CA GLU A 51 21.40 5.39 25.82
C GLU A 51 20.38 5.00 26.91
N THR A 52 19.06 5.21 26.73
CA THR A 52 18.18 5.25 27.94
C THR A 52 16.80 4.60 27.91
N ALA A 53 16.18 4.23 26.78
CA ALA A 53 14.84 3.61 26.82
C ALA A 53 14.56 2.65 25.65
N ALA A 54 14.22 1.39 25.99
CA ALA A 54 13.68 0.43 25.04
C ALA A 54 12.24 0.82 24.65
N VAL A 55 12.00 1.03 23.36
CA VAL A 55 10.65 1.23 22.82
C VAL A 55 9.96 -0.12 22.73
N PHE A 56 8.70 -0.18 23.17
CA PHE A 56 7.89 -1.41 23.13
C PHE A 56 7.87 -2.02 21.71
N ASN A 57 8.29 -3.29 21.60
CA ASN A 57 8.32 -4.09 20.39
C ASN A 57 8.88 -3.36 19.14
N GLN A 58 9.94 -2.56 19.32
CA GLN A 58 10.52 -1.79 18.22
C GLN A 58 11.01 -2.67 17.06
N ASP A 59 11.70 -3.77 17.37
CA ASP A 59 12.27 -4.66 16.35
C ASP A 59 11.19 -5.41 15.56
N GLU A 60 10.17 -5.90 16.25
CA GLU A 60 9.00 -6.53 15.62
C GLU A 60 8.26 -5.51 14.75
N TYR A 61 8.02 -4.31 15.26
CA TYR A 61 7.40 -3.22 14.49
C TYR A 61 8.21 -2.86 13.25
N ALA A 62 9.53 -2.69 13.37
CA ALA A 62 10.39 -2.36 12.24
C ALA A 62 10.36 -3.45 11.17
N THR A 63 10.42 -4.72 11.60
CA THR A 63 10.36 -5.89 10.70
C THR A 63 9.03 -5.98 9.97
N GLU A 64 7.90 -5.93 10.69
CA GLU A 64 6.58 -6.03 10.07
C GLU A 64 6.23 -4.80 9.22
N ARG A 65 6.67 -3.60 9.62
CA ARG A 65 6.58 -2.39 8.81
C ARG A 65 7.34 -2.53 7.50
N ALA A 66 8.56 -3.07 7.53
CA ALA A 66 9.35 -3.27 6.30
C ALA A 66 8.63 -4.23 5.35
N LYS A 67 8.21 -5.41 5.83
CA LYS A 67 7.43 -6.37 5.03
C LYS A 67 6.15 -5.75 4.45
N TYR A 68 5.46 -4.93 5.24
CA TYR A 68 4.26 -4.23 4.82
C TYR A 68 4.53 -3.24 3.68
N MET A 69 5.58 -2.43 3.83
CA MET A 69 5.99 -1.47 2.80
C MET A 69 6.44 -2.17 1.52
N ASP A 70 7.19 -3.26 1.64
CA ASP A 70 7.60 -4.07 0.48
C ASP A 70 6.37 -4.62 -0.27
N LEU A 71 5.36 -5.10 0.46
CA LEU A 71 4.11 -5.56 -0.14
C LEU A 71 3.36 -4.41 -0.83
N LEU A 72 3.25 -3.25 -0.20
CA LEU A 72 2.61 -2.07 -0.80
C LEU A 72 3.32 -1.66 -2.10
N HIS A 73 4.65 -1.62 -2.09
CA HIS A 73 5.44 -1.33 -3.28
C HIS A 73 5.25 -2.38 -4.37
N HIS A 74 5.19 -3.66 -3.99
CA HIS A 74 4.93 -4.74 -4.93
C HIS A 74 3.56 -4.60 -5.62
N VAL A 75 2.49 -4.37 -4.84
CA VAL A 75 1.12 -4.20 -5.38
C VAL A 75 1.04 -2.97 -6.29
N LYS A 76 1.71 -1.86 -5.93
CA LYS A 76 1.81 -0.69 -6.82
C LYS A 76 2.58 -0.99 -8.11
N ALA A 77 3.67 -1.76 -8.03
CA ALA A 77 4.45 -2.13 -9.19
C ALA A 77 3.66 -3.00 -10.17
N GLN A 78 2.75 -3.84 -9.68
CA GLN A 78 1.87 -4.66 -10.51
C GLN A 78 0.99 -3.81 -11.44
N GLU A 79 0.52 -2.62 -11.01
CA GLU A 79 -0.22 -1.72 -11.89
C GLU A 79 0.65 -1.30 -13.09
N GLY A 80 1.92 -0.97 -12.83
CA GLY A 80 2.88 -0.64 -13.88
C GLY A 80 3.09 -1.80 -14.85
N SER A 81 3.25 -3.02 -14.34
CA SER A 81 3.39 -4.22 -15.16
C SER A 81 2.15 -4.51 -16.03
N LEU A 82 0.94 -4.30 -15.50
CA LEU A 82 -0.30 -4.48 -16.26
C LEU A 82 -0.47 -3.43 -17.36
N LYS A 83 -0.09 -2.17 -17.10
CA LYS A 83 -0.06 -1.12 -18.13
C LYS A 83 0.97 -1.43 -19.21
N GLN A 84 2.13 -1.93 -18.84
CA GLN A 84 3.15 -2.36 -19.80
C GLN A 84 2.64 -3.54 -20.65
N LEU A 85 1.97 -4.52 -20.03
CA LEU A 85 1.32 -5.62 -20.75
C LEU A 85 0.31 -5.09 -21.78
N ALA A 86 -0.54 -4.13 -21.42
CA ALA A 86 -1.48 -3.50 -22.34
C ALA A 86 -0.78 -2.86 -23.55
N GLN A 87 0.34 -2.18 -23.31
CA GLN A 87 1.15 -1.56 -24.37
C GLN A 87 1.74 -2.62 -25.31
N CYS A 88 2.30 -3.70 -24.76
CA CYS A 88 2.85 -4.80 -25.56
C CYS A 88 1.78 -5.44 -26.45
N VAL A 89 0.57 -5.65 -25.92
CA VAL A 89 -0.57 -6.19 -26.70
C VAL A 89 -0.98 -5.24 -27.81
N SER A 90 -1.02 -3.93 -27.55
CA SER A 90 -1.33 -2.93 -28.59
C SER A 90 -0.27 -2.91 -29.70
N GLN A 91 1.02 -3.00 -29.33
CA GLN A 91 2.12 -3.10 -30.30
C GLN A 91 2.04 -4.37 -31.14
N LEU A 92 1.65 -5.51 -30.55
CA LEU A 92 1.37 -6.74 -31.29
C LEU A 92 0.27 -6.52 -32.34
N GLY A 93 -0.81 -5.83 -31.97
CA GLY A 93 -1.87 -5.43 -32.91
C GLY A 93 -1.37 -4.62 -34.10
N GLY A 94 -0.54 -3.61 -33.83
CA GLY A 94 0.08 -2.78 -34.88
C GLY A 94 0.99 -3.59 -35.80
N ALA A 95 1.79 -4.51 -35.24
CA ALA A 95 2.63 -5.40 -36.03
C ALA A 95 1.80 -6.33 -36.94
N MET A 96 0.67 -6.85 -36.44
CA MET A 96 -0.25 -7.68 -37.23
C MET A 96 -0.86 -6.91 -38.40
N LEU A 97 -1.27 -5.65 -38.19
CA LEU A 97 -1.74 -4.78 -39.28
C LEU A 97 -0.66 -4.64 -40.38
N ASN A 98 0.59 -4.34 -39.98
CA ASN A 98 1.70 -4.18 -40.93
C ASN A 98 1.92 -5.45 -41.78
N VAL A 99 1.80 -6.64 -41.17
CA VAL A 99 1.85 -7.92 -41.89
C VAL A 99 0.72 -8.01 -42.92
N GLY A 100 -0.50 -7.62 -42.53
CA GLY A 100 -1.65 -7.52 -43.44
C GLY A 100 -1.40 -6.62 -44.64
N GLU A 101 -0.81 -5.44 -44.42
CA GLU A 101 -0.46 -4.49 -45.48
C GLU A 101 0.63 -5.03 -46.41
N CYS A 102 1.68 -5.64 -45.86
CA CYS A 102 2.74 -6.27 -46.65
C CYS A 102 2.18 -7.38 -47.54
N ASN A 103 1.30 -8.24 -47.00
CA ASN A 103 0.64 -9.28 -47.77
C ASN A 103 -0.20 -8.69 -48.92
N ALA A 104 -0.97 -7.63 -48.65
CA ALA A 104 -1.76 -6.95 -49.68
C ALA A 104 -0.88 -6.35 -50.79
N ARG A 105 0.30 -5.80 -50.46
CA ARG A 105 1.26 -5.28 -51.46
C ARG A 105 1.85 -6.40 -52.32
N ILE A 106 2.14 -7.56 -51.73
CA ILE A 106 2.68 -8.73 -52.46
C ILE A 106 1.64 -9.28 -53.43
N LYS A 107 0.37 -9.40 -53.02
CA LYS A 107 -0.64 -10.10 -53.80
C LYS A 107 -0.95 -9.47 -55.17
N MET A 108 -0.57 -8.22 -55.46
CA MET A 108 -0.79 -7.48 -56.73
C MET A 108 -2.26 -7.33 -57.20
N ASP A 109 -3.12 -8.28 -56.83
CA ASP A 109 -4.55 -8.35 -57.09
C ASP A 109 -5.32 -7.67 -55.95
N ARG A 110 -5.95 -6.53 -56.25
CA ARG A 110 -6.64 -5.69 -55.26
C ARG A 110 -7.96 -6.30 -54.77
N SER A 111 -8.37 -7.45 -55.29
CA SER A 111 -9.68 -8.06 -55.03
C SER A 111 -9.74 -8.93 -53.77
N ASP A 112 -8.61 -9.48 -53.30
CA ASP A 112 -8.55 -10.34 -52.11
C ASP A 112 -7.98 -9.60 -50.89
N THR A 113 -8.85 -8.84 -50.21
CA THR A 113 -8.51 -8.07 -49.00
C THR A 113 -8.71 -8.85 -47.70
N ARG A 114 -9.16 -10.11 -47.76
CA ARG A 114 -9.63 -10.88 -46.59
C ARG A 114 -8.59 -10.94 -45.47
N PHE A 115 -7.35 -11.26 -45.82
CA PHE A 115 -6.25 -11.32 -44.85
C PHE A 115 -5.93 -9.95 -44.23
N ALA A 116 -5.93 -8.88 -45.03
CA ALA A 116 -5.68 -7.53 -44.52
C ALA A 116 -6.82 -7.05 -43.60
N ASP A 117 -8.07 -7.38 -43.93
CA ASP A 117 -9.24 -7.06 -43.11
C ASP A 117 -9.25 -7.87 -41.81
N MET A 118 -8.85 -9.16 -41.84
CA MET A 118 -8.65 -9.98 -40.66
C MET A 118 -7.58 -9.38 -39.73
N MET A 119 -6.43 -8.97 -40.27
CA MET A 119 -5.37 -8.34 -39.48
C MET A 119 -5.81 -6.99 -38.88
N ARG A 120 -6.61 -6.20 -39.61
CA ARG A 120 -7.22 -4.96 -39.08
C ARG A 120 -8.20 -5.25 -37.94
N GLN A 121 -8.99 -6.32 -38.04
CA GLN A 121 -9.89 -6.74 -36.95
C GLN A 121 -9.11 -7.20 -35.71
N ILE A 122 -8.04 -7.98 -35.89
CA ILE A 122 -7.12 -8.38 -34.81
C ILE A 122 -6.49 -7.16 -34.14
N GLN A 123 -6.04 -6.18 -34.92
CA GLN A 123 -5.55 -4.90 -34.39
C GLN A 123 -6.62 -4.20 -33.56
N GLY A 124 -7.86 -4.11 -34.04
CA GLY A 124 -8.96 -3.50 -33.29
C GLY A 124 -9.18 -4.17 -31.93
N LYS A 125 -9.15 -5.51 -31.87
CA LYS A 125 -9.31 -6.27 -30.61
C LYS A 125 -8.15 -6.06 -29.64
N THR A 126 -6.92 -6.10 -30.14
CA THR A 126 -5.70 -5.92 -29.32
C THR A 126 -5.57 -4.48 -28.81
N MET A 127 -5.95 -3.47 -29.59
CA MET A 127 -5.99 -2.08 -29.12
C MET A 127 -7.05 -1.84 -28.04
N ALA A 128 -8.17 -2.58 -28.08
CA ALA A 128 -9.23 -2.50 -27.06
C ALA A 128 -8.85 -3.16 -25.71
N TYR A 129 -7.78 -3.97 -25.67
CA TYR A 129 -7.35 -4.67 -24.46
C TYR A 129 -6.90 -3.72 -23.34
N GLY A 130 -6.14 -2.68 -23.68
CA GLY A 130 -5.69 -1.69 -22.69
C GLY A 130 -6.84 -0.97 -21.98
N PRO A 131 -7.79 -0.37 -22.71
CA PRO A 131 -9.03 0.18 -22.13
C PRO A 131 -9.80 -0.84 -21.28
N SER A 132 -9.89 -2.10 -21.71
CA SER A 132 -10.54 -3.16 -20.93
C SER A 132 -9.84 -3.43 -19.60
N LEU A 133 -8.50 -3.43 -19.56
CA LEU A 133 -7.75 -3.59 -18.31
C LEU A 133 -7.97 -2.42 -17.35
N GLU A 134 -7.99 -1.18 -17.86
CA GLU A 134 -8.26 0.03 -17.07
C GLU A 134 -9.67 0.02 -16.45
N GLN A 135 -10.65 -0.55 -17.15
CA GLN A 135 -12.04 -0.59 -16.69
C GLN A 135 -12.35 -1.76 -15.74
N HIS A 136 -11.72 -2.92 -15.93
CA HIS A 136 -12.16 -4.15 -15.27
C HIS A 136 -11.14 -4.77 -14.31
N VAL A 137 -9.84 -4.48 -14.48
CA VAL A 137 -8.77 -5.14 -13.70
C VAL A 137 -8.11 -4.15 -12.75
N LEU A 138 -7.68 -3.00 -13.27
CA LEU A 138 -6.95 -2.00 -12.48
C LEU A 138 -7.74 -1.37 -11.31
N PRO A 139 -9.08 -1.20 -11.37
CA PRO A 139 -9.82 -0.65 -10.24
C PRO A 139 -9.71 -1.49 -8.96
N GLN A 140 -9.66 -2.82 -9.09
CA GLN A 140 -9.50 -3.70 -7.91
C GLN A 140 -8.13 -3.56 -7.28
N LEU A 141 -7.08 -3.54 -8.09
CA LEU A 141 -5.71 -3.34 -7.63
C LEU A 141 -5.56 -1.98 -6.93
N ARG A 142 -6.11 -0.91 -7.52
CA ARG A 142 -6.14 0.43 -6.94
C ARG A 142 -6.87 0.46 -5.60
N HIS A 143 -8.00 -0.21 -5.50
CA HIS A 143 -8.73 -0.33 -4.24
C HIS A 143 -7.90 -1.02 -3.14
N HIS A 144 -7.14 -2.07 -3.48
CA HIS A 144 -6.22 -2.69 -2.52
C HIS A 144 -5.10 -1.74 -2.09
N VAL A 145 -4.51 -1.00 -3.03
CA VAL A 145 -3.50 0.03 -2.73
C VAL A 145 -4.06 1.09 -1.78
N GLU A 146 -5.24 1.65 -2.08
CA GLU A 146 -5.89 2.67 -1.24
C GLU A 146 -6.11 2.18 0.20
N ARG A 147 -6.62 0.95 0.35
CA ARG A 147 -6.82 0.33 1.67
C ARG A 147 -5.52 0.16 2.44
N MET A 148 -4.44 -0.17 1.75
CA MET A 148 -3.12 -0.27 2.38
C MET A 148 -2.55 1.12 2.71
N GLU A 149 -2.74 2.12 1.85
CA GLU A 149 -2.29 3.49 2.10
C GLU A 149 -3.00 4.15 3.29
N ALA A 150 -4.23 3.72 3.60
CA ALA A 150 -4.97 4.18 4.77
C ALA A 150 -4.26 3.95 6.11
N LEU A 151 -3.28 3.03 6.17
CA LEU A 151 -2.47 2.79 7.38
C LEU A 151 -1.27 3.75 7.50
N LEU A 152 -0.83 4.41 6.42
CA LEU A 152 0.34 5.30 6.43
C LEU A 152 0.21 6.47 7.43
N PRO A 153 -0.96 7.15 7.56
CA PRO A 153 -1.15 8.19 8.56
C PRO A 153 -0.98 7.66 10.00
N GLN A 154 -1.45 6.44 10.28
CA GLN A 154 -1.31 5.82 11.60
C GLN A 154 0.15 5.48 11.91
N MET A 155 0.92 5.03 10.91
CA MET A 155 2.36 4.81 11.03
C MET A 155 3.09 6.11 11.37
N HIS A 156 2.75 7.21 10.70
CA HIS A 156 3.31 8.52 11.00
C HIS A 156 2.90 9.02 12.39
N GLN A 157 1.67 8.75 12.81
CA GLN A 157 1.22 9.05 14.17
C GLN A 157 2.03 8.27 15.22
N ARG A 158 2.34 6.99 14.96
CA ARG A 158 3.20 6.19 15.83
C ARG A 158 4.59 6.81 15.98
N GLU A 159 5.22 7.21 14.88
CA GLU A 159 6.54 7.89 14.89
C GLU A 159 6.50 9.19 15.72
N ASN A 160 5.39 9.92 15.66
CA ASN A 160 5.18 11.12 16.47
C ASN A 160 5.04 10.81 17.96
N LEU A 161 4.28 9.75 18.32
CA LEU A 161 4.15 9.29 19.71
C LEU A 161 5.47 8.79 20.29
N GLU A 162 6.28 8.13 19.46
CA GLU A 162 7.62 7.69 19.83
C GLU A 162 8.52 8.89 20.18
N SER A 163 8.49 9.95 19.36
CA SER A 163 9.18 11.20 19.66
C SER A 163 8.70 11.86 20.96
N ASP A 164 7.40 11.82 21.23
CA ASP A 164 6.82 12.36 22.46
C ASP A 164 7.23 11.54 23.69
N TYR A 165 7.29 10.20 23.57
CA TYR A 165 7.79 9.31 24.62
C TYR A 165 9.24 9.62 24.98
N PHE A 166 10.16 9.66 24.00
CA PHE A 166 11.56 10.01 24.26
C PHE A 166 11.72 11.40 24.88
N THR A 167 10.88 12.35 24.49
CA THR A 167 10.85 13.68 25.10
C THR A 167 10.44 13.62 26.57
N ALA A 168 9.44 12.81 26.91
CA ALA A 168 8.99 12.63 28.29
C ALA A 168 10.07 11.93 29.13
N VAL A 169 10.71 10.89 28.61
CA VAL A 169 11.87 10.22 29.22
C VAL A 169 12.98 11.23 29.54
N HIS A 170 13.38 12.04 28.55
CA HIS A 170 14.44 13.02 28.76
C HIS A 170 14.09 14.08 29.82
N LYS A 171 12.84 14.56 29.85
CA LYS A 171 12.36 15.48 30.89
C LYS A 171 12.37 14.83 32.27
N HIS A 172 11.97 13.57 32.36
CA HIS A 172 11.95 12.81 33.61
C HIS A 172 13.36 12.60 34.16
N GLU A 173 14.31 12.19 33.31
CA GLU A 173 15.72 12.05 33.70
C GLU A 173 16.33 13.38 34.13
N ARG A 174 16.00 14.48 33.44
CA ARG A 174 16.42 15.83 33.86
C ARG A 174 15.81 16.23 35.20
N ALA A 175 14.57 15.85 35.49
CA ALA A 175 13.92 16.13 36.77
C ALA A 175 14.55 15.32 37.91
N LYS A 176 14.89 14.03 37.67
CA LYS A 176 15.62 13.18 38.61
C LYS A 176 16.96 13.78 39.00
N ARG A 177 17.76 14.20 38.01
CA ARG A 177 19.07 14.85 38.24
C ARG A 177 18.98 16.13 39.08
N LYS A 178 17.85 16.84 39.00
CA LYS A 178 17.60 18.08 39.78
C LYS A 178 17.02 17.82 41.18
N GLY A 179 16.67 16.58 41.53
CA GLY A 179 16.19 16.19 42.85
C GLY A 179 14.82 16.75 43.27
N LYS A 180 14.01 17.30 42.34
CA LYS A 180 12.72 17.91 42.67
C LYS A 180 11.59 16.87 42.63
N LEU A 181 11.18 16.37 43.81
CA LEU A 181 10.16 15.32 43.96
C LEU A 181 8.87 15.56 43.16
N GLN A 182 8.29 16.76 43.25
CA GLN A 182 7.07 17.11 42.52
C GLN A 182 7.26 17.05 40.99
N ALA A 183 8.37 17.60 40.48
CA ALA A 183 8.69 17.58 39.07
C ALA A 183 8.98 16.15 38.56
N ILE A 184 9.59 15.30 39.39
CA ILE A 184 9.81 13.88 39.09
C ILE A 184 8.47 13.15 38.94
N LYS A 185 7.52 13.40 39.87
CA LYS A 185 6.19 12.78 39.84
C LYS A 185 5.40 13.20 38.59
N GLU A 186 5.36 14.50 38.29
CA GLU A 186 4.64 15.03 37.12
C GLU A 186 5.23 14.54 35.79
N THR A 187 6.56 14.55 35.67
CA THR A 187 7.24 14.05 34.46
C THR A 187 7.14 12.53 34.32
N GLY A 188 7.08 11.78 35.43
CA GLY A 188 6.83 10.35 35.44
C GLY A 188 5.44 10.01 34.89
N GLN A 189 4.40 10.68 35.37
CA GLN A 189 3.03 10.51 34.84
C GLN A 189 2.93 10.84 33.34
N GLN A 190 3.64 11.88 32.88
CA GLN A 190 3.71 12.22 31.46
C GLN A 190 4.42 11.15 30.63
N MET A 191 5.48 10.55 31.18
CA MET A 191 6.20 9.45 30.54
C MET A 191 5.33 8.20 30.42
N ASP A 192 4.65 7.81 31.50
CA ASP A 192 3.76 6.64 31.53
C ASP A 192 2.60 6.81 30.53
N ALA A 193 2.00 8.00 30.47
CA ALA A 193 0.94 8.31 29.52
C ALA A 193 1.43 8.27 28.06
N ALA A 194 2.62 8.81 27.77
CA ALA A 194 3.22 8.76 26.44
C ALA A 194 3.60 7.33 26.03
N GLN A 195 4.11 6.54 26.97
CA GLN A 195 4.41 5.13 26.76
C GLN A 195 3.15 4.33 26.46
N HIS A 196 2.09 4.52 27.24
CA HIS A 196 0.81 3.85 27.03
C HIS A 196 0.24 4.14 25.63
N ALA A 197 0.21 5.42 25.23
CA ALA A 197 -0.27 5.82 23.90
C ALA A 197 0.55 5.16 22.77
N LEU A 198 1.88 5.11 22.92
CA LEU A 198 2.78 4.46 21.95
C LEU A 198 2.52 2.95 21.86
N VAL A 199 2.34 2.27 23.00
CA VAL A 199 2.08 0.83 23.07
C VAL A 199 0.77 0.48 22.38
N VAL A 200 -0.31 1.18 22.69
CA VAL A 200 -1.65 0.93 22.12
C VAL A 200 -1.61 1.05 20.59
N VAL A 201 -1.05 2.15 20.06
CA VAL A 201 -0.94 2.35 18.61
C VAL A 201 -0.02 1.31 17.96
N THR A 202 1.10 0.97 18.59
CA THR A 202 2.04 -0.03 18.05
C THR A 202 1.40 -1.41 17.97
N ARG A 203 0.62 -1.83 18.98
CA ARG A 203 -0.10 -3.12 18.97
C ARG A 203 -1.13 -3.20 17.86
N VAL A 204 -1.94 -2.16 17.69
CA VAL A 204 -2.95 -2.10 16.61
C VAL A 204 -2.28 -2.16 15.25
N LEU A 205 -1.23 -1.38 15.01
CA LEU A 205 -0.48 -1.42 13.74
C LEU A 205 0.12 -2.80 13.47
N LEU A 206 0.72 -3.45 14.47
CA LEU A 206 1.26 -4.80 14.33
C LEU A 206 0.17 -5.82 13.95
N ALA A 207 -1.01 -5.74 14.58
CA ALA A 207 -2.14 -6.60 14.24
C ALA A 207 -2.59 -6.36 12.78
N GLN A 208 -2.74 -5.10 12.37
CA GLN A 208 -3.12 -4.73 11.00
C GLN A 208 -2.08 -5.20 9.97
N PHE A 209 -0.78 -5.05 10.24
CA PHE A 209 0.27 -5.55 9.36
C PHE A 209 0.19 -7.06 9.20
N LYS A 210 0.02 -7.81 10.30
CA LYS A 210 -0.11 -9.28 10.26
C LYS A 210 -1.35 -9.73 9.50
N MET A 211 -2.49 -9.04 9.65
CA MET A 211 -3.70 -9.32 8.88
C MET A 211 -3.49 -9.11 7.38
N VAL A 212 -2.81 -8.04 7.00
CA VAL A 212 -2.47 -7.77 5.59
C VAL A 212 -1.48 -8.80 5.05
N GLN A 213 -0.47 -9.19 5.83
CA GLN A 213 0.47 -10.24 5.42
C GLN A 213 -0.20 -11.61 5.26
N ALA A 214 -1.13 -11.96 6.16
CA ALA A 214 -1.90 -13.20 6.06
C ALA A 214 -2.76 -13.26 4.79
N SER A 215 -3.15 -12.11 4.23
CA SER A 215 -3.92 -12.00 2.99
C SER A 215 -3.09 -11.76 1.74
N LYS A 216 -1.75 -11.73 1.83
CA LYS A 216 -0.81 -11.47 0.72
C LYS A 216 -1.08 -12.30 -0.53
N GLY A 217 -1.35 -13.59 -0.38
CA GLY A 217 -1.66 -14.48 -1.51
C GLY A 217 -2.91 -14.02 -2.27
N ARG A 218 -3.97 -13.71 -1.53
CA ARG A 218 -5.27 -13.30 -2.10
C ARG A 218 -5.26 -11.89 -2.67
N LEU A 219 -4.42 -10.99 -2.11
CA LEU A 219 -4.32 -9.59 -2.51
C LEU A 219 -4.01 -9.40 -4.01
N THR A 220 -3.32 -10.35 -4.62
CA THR A 220 -2.88 -10.25 -6.03
C THR A 220 -3.44 -11.36 -6.92
N GLU A 221 -3.92 -12.44 -6.31
CA GLU A 221 -4.52 -13.58 -7.01
C GLU A 221 -5.75 -13.17 -7.82
N GLU A 222 -6.67 -12.40 -7.25
CA GLU A 222 -7.89 -11.96 -7.95
C GLU A 222 -7.56 -11.10 -9.18
N THR A 223 -6.63 -10.17 -9.04
CA THR A 223 -6.17 -9.31 -10.14
C THR A 223 -5.51 -10.13 -11.25
N LEU A 224 -4.68 -11.12 -10.88
CA LEU A 224 -4.04 -12.02 -11.83
C LEU A 224 -5.07 -12.88 -12.56
N GLN A 225 -6.03 -13.46 -11.84
CA GLN A 225 -7.10 -14.26 -12.43
C GLN A 225 -7.93 -13.45 -13.44
N LEU A 226 -8.28 -12.21 -13.10
CA LEU A 226 -8.99 -11.33 -14.03
C LEU A 226 -8.16 -10.98 -15.27
N THR A 227 -6.86 -10.73 -15.10
CA THR A 227 -5.95 -10.48 -16.22
C THR A 227 -5.85 -11.71 -17.12
N CYS A 228 -5.68 -12.90 -16.55
CA CYS A 228 -5.62 -14.15 -17.31
C CYS A 228 -6.92 -14.42 -18.07
N ARG A 229 -8.09 -14.18 -17.44
CA ARG A 229 -9.40 -14.32 -18.12
C ARG A 229 -9.54 -13.32 -19.27
N SER A 230 -9.16 -12.07 -19.04
CA SER A 230 -9.21 -11.01 -20.06
C SER A 230 -8.32 -11.35 -21.25
N MET A 231 -7.07 -11.77 -20.99
CA MET A 231 -6.13 -12.21 -22.02
C MET A 231 -6.65 -13.44 -22.76
N GLY A 232 -7.16 -14.45 -22.05
CA GLY A 232 -7.74 -15.64 -22.67
C GLY A 232 -8.91 -15.30 -23.59
N HIS A 233 -9.76 -14.36 -23.21
CA HIS A 233 -10.84 -13.87 -24.06
C HIS A 233 -10.30 -13.20 -25.34
N LEU A 234 -9.28 -12.34 -25.22
CA LEU A 234 -8.63 -11.72 -26.38
C LEU A 234 -8.03 -12.78 -27.32
N MET A 235 -7.29 -13.75 -26.77
CA MET A 235 -6.68 -14.82 -27.56
C MET A 235 -7.73 -15.66 -28.29
N HIS A 236 -8.85 -15.96 -27.63
CA HIS A 236 -9.96 -16.67 -28.25
C HIS A 236 -10.63 -15.87 -29.37
N GLN A 237 -10.83 -14.56 -29.17
CA GLN A 237 -11.34 -13.66 -30.23
C GLN A 237 -10.40 -13.63 -31.43
N MET A 238 -9.09 -13.51 -31.20
CA MET A 238 -8.08 -13.53 -32.28
C MET A 238 -8.07 -14.86 -33.03
N MET A 239 -8.13 -15.98 -32.31
CA MET A 239 -8.17 -17.32 -32.90
C MET A 239 -9.43 -17.52 -33.74
N THR A 240 -10.59 -17.06 -33.24
CA THR A 240 -11.85 -17.14 -33.98
C THR A 240 -11.73 -16.38 -35.30
N LEU A 241 -11.23 -15.14 -35.27
CA LEU A 241 -10.99 -14.34 -36.48
C LEU A 241 -10.05 -15.02 -37.48
N ALA A 242 -9.03 -15.73 -36.98
CA ALA A 242 -8.08 -16.48 -37.82
C ALA A 242 -8.64 -17.80 -38.37
N SER A 243 -9.62 -18.41 -37.69
CA SER A 243 -10.18 -19.73 -38.03
C SER A 243 -11.31 -19.71 -39.06
N VAL A 244 -11.94 -18.55 -39.28
CA VAL A 244 -13.13 -18.39 -40.15
C VAL A 244 -12.86 -18.83 -41.62
N ASP A 245 -11.60 -18.97 -42.05
CA ASP A 245 -11.21 -19.37 -43.42
C ASP A 245 -10.42 -20.71 -43.51
N THR A 246 -10.51 -21.61 -42.52
CA THR A 246 -9.93 -22.97 -42.63
C THR A 246 -10.94 -24.07 -42.96
N ALA A 247 -12.23 -23.73 -43.13
CA ALA A 247 -13.21 -24.68 -43.63
C ALA A 247 -13.10 -24.76 -45.17
N PRO A 248 -12.89 -25.95 -45.75
CA PRO A 248 -12.79 -26.15 -47.20
C PRO A 248 -14.08 -25.80 -47.95
#